data_AF-A0A376D909-F1
#
_entry.id   AF-A0A376D909-F1
#
_cell.length_a   1.000
_cell.length_b   1.000
_cell.length_c   1.000
_cell.angle_alpha   90.00
_cell.angle_beta   90.00
_cell.angle_gamma   90.00
#
_symmetry.space_group_name_H-M   'P 1'
#
loop_
_entity.id
_entity.type
_entity.pdbx_description
1 polymer ?
#
loop_
_entity_poly.entity_id
_entity_poly.type
_entity_poly.pdbx_seq_one_letter_code
_entity_poly.pdbx_strand_id
1 'polypeptide(L)'
;MPFLKNEPKKIIGSRTAPQQITYSRLLRGNCIGNLTGIYNRERLGKCLQEECGHEDYLMWLQLVKLSGSAYCIQKNLARYRVTEHSVSSNKLKAAFWQWNIYRKKLKLNILSSIYYWCNYSFYAFMHMLKMKFHVNKSNLIYKR
;
A
#
# COMPACT_ATOMS: atom_id res chain seq x y z
N MET A 1 2.99 3.15 -10.39
CA MET A 1 4.36 2.86 -9.93
C MET A 1 4.82 1.47 -10.34
N PRO A 2 5.78 1.34 -11.28
CA PRO A 2 6.41 0.08 -11.68
C PRO A 2 7.46 -0.50 -10.70
N PHE A 3 7.67 -1.82 -10.76
CA PHE A 3 8.66 -2.59 -9.98
C PHE A 3 9.78 -3.18 -10.86
N LEU A 4 11.02 -3.21 -10.38
CA LEU A 4 12.23 -3.70 -11.07
C LEU A 4 12.94 -4.81 -10.27
N LYS A 5 13.46 -5.86 -10.91
CA LYS A 5 14.38 -6.86 -10.31
C LYS A 5 15.83 -6.62 -10.80
N ASN A 6 16.83 -6.94 -9.97
CA ASN A 6 18.28 -6.69 -10.16
C ASN A 6 18.77 -6.80 -11.63
N GLU A 7 19.21 -5.65 -12.20
CA GLU A 7 19.95 -5.34 -13.46
C GLU A 7 19.57 -6.01 -14.82
N PRO A 8 19.39 -5.26 -15.93
CA PRO A 8 18.74 -3.96 -16.07
C PRO A 8 17.31 -4.08 -16.66
N LYS A 9 16.42 -3.17 -16.21
CA LYS A 9 15.20 -2.69 -16.90
C LYS A 9 13.98 -3.62 -17.09
N LYS A 10 13.88 -4.82 -16.51
CA LYS A 10 12.59 -5.57 -16.60
C LYS A 10 11.56 -5.04 -15.61
N ILE A 11 10.52 -4.39 -16.12
CA ILE A 11 9.33 -4.01 -15.33
C ILE A 11 8.51 -5.27 -15.07
N ILE A 12 8.36 -5.67 -13.81
CA ILE A 12 7.64 -6.90 -13.42
C ILE A 12 6.18 -6.65 -13.04
N GLY A 13 5.76 -5.39 -13.01
CA GLY A 13 4.40 -5.00 -12.70
C GLY A 13 4.28 -3.49 -12.52
N SER A 14 3.04 -3.01 -12.42
CA SER A 14 2.73 -1.61 -12.12
C SER A 14 1.56 -1.52 -11.14
N ARG A 15 1.60 -0.50 -10.27
CA ARG A 15 0.48 -0.13 -9.38
C ARG A 15 -0.15 1.19 -9.81
N THR A 16 -1.46 1.23 -9.85
CA THR A 16 -2.24 2.47 -9.97
C THR A 16 -3.13 2.61 -8.74
N ALA A 17 -3.46 3.85 -8.40
CA ALA A 17 -4.41 4.17 -7.34
C ALA A 17 -5.55 5.01 -7.93
N PRO A 18 -6.76 4.98 -7.35
CA PRO A 18 -7.86 5.83 -7.79
C PRO A 18 -7.49 7.31 -7.78
N GLN A 19 -8.07 8.10 -8.69
CA GLN A 19 -7.81 9.54 -8.79
C GLN A 19 -8.12 10.28 -7.48
N GLN A 20 -9.17 9.88 -6.77
CA GLN A 20 -9.50 10.38 -5.44
C GLN A 20 -9.41 9.25 -4.41
N ILE A 21 -8.74 9.54 -3.31
CA ILE A 21 -8.51 8.62 -2.20
C ILE A 21 -9.18 9.21 -0.96
N THR A 22 -10.26 8.57 -0.52
CA THR A 22 -10.97 8.93 0.71
C THR A 22 -10.46 8.12 1.90
N TYR A 23 -10.78 8.57 3.10
CA TYR A 23 -10.44 7.85 4.34
C TYR A 23 -10.98 6.40 4.34
N SER A 24 -12.24 6.19 3.95
CA SER A 24 -12.85 4.85 3.87
C SER A 24 -12.22 3.95 2.80
N ARG A 25 -11.67 4.53 1.73
CA ARG A 25 -10.85 3.78 0.77
C ARG A 25 -9.54 3.35 1.39
N LEU A 26 -8.88 4.25 2.09
CA LEU A 26 -7.59 3.97 2.73
C LEU A 26 -7.73 2.91 3.84
N LEU A 27 -8.84 2.91 4.57
CA LEU A 27 -9.19 1.84 5.52
C LEU A 27 -9.32 0.45 4.89
N ARG A 28 -9.44 0.31 3.56
CA ARG A 28 -9.43 -1.00 2.88
C ARG A 28 -8.04 -1.44 2.44
N GLY A 29 -7.02 -0.60 2.66
CA GLY A 29 -5.63 -0.86 2.33
C GLY A 29 -4.90 0.40 1.86
N ASN A 30 -3.61 0.48 2.19
CA ASN A 30 -2.79 1.61 1.78
C ASN A 30 -2.66 1.66 0.24
N CYS A 31 -3.07 2.77 -0.35
CA CYS A 31 -2.94 3.03 -1.78
C CYS A 31 -2.10 4.28 -2.09
N ILE A 32 -1.51 4.90 -1.06
CA ILE A 32 -0.58 6.02 -1.20
C ILE A 32 0.83 5.47 -1.10
N GLY A 33 1.64 5.67 -2.13
CA GLY A 33 3.04 5.26 -2.13
C GLY A 33 3.91 6.27 -1.39
N ASN A 34 4.62 5.86 -0.34
CA ASN A 34 5.40 6.77 0.50
C ASN A 34 6.49 7.55 -0.27
N LEU A 35 7.09 6.96 -1.30
CA LEU A 35 8.09 7.64 -2.16
C LEU A 35 7.51 8.80 -2.98
N THR A 36 6.21 8.77 -3.28
CA THR A 36 5.55 9.72 -4.19
C THR A 36 4.45 10.53 -3.52
N GLY A 37 4.17 10.27 -2.24
CA GLY A 37 3.18 10.98 -1.47
C GLY A 37 3.75 12.30 -0.97
N ILE A 38 2.99 13.38 -1.15
CA ILE A 38 3.32 14.71 -0.65
C ILE A 38 2.08 15.31 0.00
N TYR A 39 2.28 16.13 1.03
CA TYR A 39 1.22 16.89 1.69
C TYR A 39 1.72 18.28 2.06
N ASN A 40 0.80 19.23 2.22
CA ASN A 40 1.13 20.58 2.65
C ASN A 40 1.19 20.65 4.19
N ARG A 41 2.41 20.78 4.74
CA ARG A 41 2.67 20.91 6.18
C ARG A 41 2.10 22.19 6.79
N GLU A 42 2.13 23.31 6.08
CA GLU A 42 1.60 24.58 6.59
C GLU A 42 0.10 24.50 6.81
N ARG A 43 -0.60 23.77 5.94
CA ARG A 43 -2.05 23.58 6.02
C ARG A 43 -2.48 22.49 7.01
N LEU A 44 -1.75 21.38 7.07
CA LEU A 44 -2.17 20.18 7.81
C LEU A 44 -1.38 19.95 9.11
N GLY A 45 -0.39 20.79 9.39
CA GLY A 45 0.55 20.59 10.48
C GLY A 45 1.61 19.53 10.18
N LYS A 46 2.56 19.35 11.09
CA LYS A 46 3.60 18.33 10.98
C LYS A 46 3.05 16.98 11.47
N CYS A 47 2.99 16.00 10.59
CA CYS A 47 2.62 14.62 10.92
C CYS A 47 3.88 13.75 10.84
N LEU A 48 4.21 13.08 11.95
CA LEU A 48 5.36 12.18 12.05
C LEU A 48 4.89 10.72 11.98
N GLN A 49 5.76 9.86 11.46
CA GLN A 49 5.53 8.42 11.45
C GLN A 49 5.68 7.86 12.86
N GLU A 50 4.70 7.06 13.29
CA GLU A 50 4.76 6.34 14.55
C GLU A 50 5.28 4.92 14.30
N GLU A 51 6.15 4.43 15.19
CA GLU A 51 6.67 3.07 15.11
C GLU A 51 5.58 2.03 15.40
N CYS A 52 4.96 1.52 14.33
CA CYS A 52 3.90 0.50 14.42
C CYS A 52 3.92 -0.51 13.25
N GLY A 53 5.03 -0.58 12.51
CA GLY A 53 5.23 -1.48 11.36
C GLY A 53 4.58 -1.00 10.05
N HIS A 54 3.36 -0.46 10.12
CA HIS A 54 2.66 0.21 9.01
C HIS A 54 2.60 1.73 9.25
N GLU A 55 3.78 2.31 9.44
CA GLU A 55 3.99 3.68 9.91
C GLU A 55 3.51 4.71 8.88
N ASP A 56 3.87 4.49 7.60
CA ASP A 56 3.42 5.30 6.47
C ASP A 56 1.90 5.26 6.32
N TYR A 57 1.31 4.08 6.42
CA TYR A 57 -0.12 3.90 6.33
C TYR A 57 -0.88 4.64 7.43
N LEU A 58 -0.40 4.56 8.68
CA LEU A 58 -1.00 5.31 9.79
C LEU A 58 -0.90 6.81 9.58
N MET A 59 0.27 7.30 9.16
CA MET A 59 0.49 8.72 8.84
C MET A 59 -0.48 9.20 7.74
N TRP A 60 -0.62 8.43 6.66
CA TRP A 60 -1.53 8.78 5.56
C TRP A 60 -3.00 8.74 5.99
N LEU A 61 -3.40 7.80 6.85
CA LEU A 61 -4.75 7.80 7.44
C LEU A 61 -5.03 9.09 8.22
N GLN A 62 -4.09 9.52 9.05
CA GLN A 62 -4.23 10.76 9.82
C GLN A 62 -4.34 11.97 8.90
N LEU A 63 -3.44 12.09 7.92
CA LEU A 63 -3.45 13.20 6.96
C LEU A 63 -4.72 13.24 6.11
N VAL A 64 -5.18 12.11 5.58
CA VAL A 64 -6.42 12.04 4.78
C VAL A 64 -7.65 12.32 5.62
N LYS A 65 -7.64 11.95 6.90
CA LYS A 65 -8.71 12.31 7.85
C LYS A 65 -8.79 13.82 8.06
N LEU A 66 -7.65 14.50 8.13
CA LEU A 66 -7.57 15.96 8.27
C LEU A 66 -7.91 16.71 6.97
N SER A 67 -7.41 16.24 5.82
CA SER A 67 -7.64 16.89 4.52
C SER A 67 -8.97 16.52 3.87
N GLY A 68 -9.67 15.49 4.37
CA GLY A 68 -10.89 14.92 3.82
C GLY A 68 -10.66 13.96 2.65
N SER A 69 -9.70 14.25 1.77
CA SER A 69 -9.29 13.40 0.64
C SER A 69 -7.85 13.65 0.23
N ALA A 70 -7.27 12.68 -0.47
CA ALA A 70 -6.03 12.82 -1.24
C ALA A 70 -6.32 12.59 -2.73
N TYR A 71 -5.48 13.15 -3.59
CA TYR A 71 -5.62 13.04 -5.05
C TYR A 71 -4.38 12.41 -5.67
N CYS A 72 -4.60 11.44 -6.56
CA CYS A 72 -3.53 10.72 -7.23
C CYS A 72 -3.32 11.25 -8.64
N ILE A 73 -2.08 11.67 -8.95
CA ILE A 73 -1.66 11.93 -10.33
C ILE A 73 -1.63 10.58 -11.07
N GLN A 74 -2.48 10.42 -12.10
CA GLN A 74 -2.61 9.19 -12.88
C GLN A 74 -1.45 8.97 -13.88
N LYS A 75 -0.21 9.23 -13.45
CA LYS A 75 1.02 9.01 -14.20
C LYS A 75 2.03 8.26 -13.33
N ASN A 76 2.89 7.46 -13.96
CA ASN A 76 3.96 6.77 -13.23
C ASN A 76 5.10 7.75 -12.91
N LEU A 77 5.19 8.17 -11.65
CA LEU A 77 6.19 9.17 -11.23
C LEU A 77 7.50 8.57 -10.69
N ALA A 78 7.53 7.29 -10.34
CA ALA A 78 8.73 6.66 -9.78
C ALA A 78 8.75 5.14 -10.02
N ARG A 79 9.91 4.51 -9.76
CA ARG A 79 10.19 3.08 -9.94
C ARG A 79 10.71 2.49 -8.63
N TYR A 80 10.21 1.34 -8.21
CA TYR A 80 10.74 0.61 -7.05
C TYR A 80 11.62 -0.55 -7.49
N ARG A 81 12.70 -0.80 -6.74
CA ARG A 81 13.45 -2.05 -6.83
C ARG A 81 12.82 -3.08 -5.89
N VAL A 82 12.63 -4.30 -6.36
CA VAL A 82 12.14 -5.44 -5.58
C VAL A 82 13.33 -6.34 -5.28
N THR A 83 13.58 -6.54 -3.98
CA THR A 83 14.56 -7.48 -3.45
C THR A 83 13.84 -8.58 -2.68
N GLU A 84 14.43 -9.78 -2.66
CA GLU A 84 13.78 -10.98 -2.10
C GLU A 84 13.62 -10.91 -0.57
N HIS A 85 14.45 -10.13 0.12
CA HIS A 85 14.46 -10.00 1.59
C HIS A 85 13.93 -8.67 2.13
N SER A 86 13.00 -8.01 1.43
CA SER A 86 12.42 -6.76 1.95
C SER A 86 11.56 -6.97 3.21
N VAL A 87 11.48 -5.98 4.10
CA VAL A 87 10.62 -6.01 5.30
C VAL A 87 9.15 -6.30 4.96
N SER A 88 8.70 -5.87 3.78
CA SER A 88 7.35 -6.12 3.25
C SER A 88 7.10 -7.55 2.73
N SER A 89 8.11 -8.41 2.73
CA SER A 89 7.99 -9.80 2.25
C SER A 89 7.13 -10.67 3.19
N ASN A 90 7.11 -10.36 4.49
CA ASN A 90 6.33 -11.11 5.47
C ASN A 90 4.88 -10.61 5.56
N LYS A 91 4.01 -11.22 4.75
CA LYS A 91 2.58 -10.88 4.64
C LYS A 91 1.78 -11.13 5.90
N LEU A 92 2.13 -12.14 6.69
CA LEU A 92 1.46 -12.44 7.96
C LEU A 92 1.72 -11.34 8.97
N LYS A 93 2.97 -10.90 9.07
CA LYS A 93 3.36 -9.77 9.92
C LYS A 93 2.64 -8.48 9.50
N ALA A 94 2.55 -8.22 8.19
CA ALA A 94 1.80 -7.07 7.66
C ALA A 94 0.30 -7.11 8.01
N ALA A 95 -0.34 -8.28 7.89
CA ALA A 95 -1.75 -8.42 8.26
C ALA A 95 -2.00 -8.19 9.76
N PHE A 96 -1.05 -8.60 10.62
CA PHE A 96 -1.10 -8.32 12.06
C PHE A 96 -0.92 -6.83 12.36
N TRP A 97 0.02 -6.15 11.70
CA TRP A 97 0.18 -4.70 11.83
C TRP A 97 -1.08 -3.94 11.40
N GLN A 98 -1.72 -4.35 10.30
CA GLN A 98 -2.98 -3.78 9.84
C GLN A 98 -4.08 -3.90 10.89
N TRP A 99 -4.22 -5.08 11.50
CA TRP A 99 -5.18 -5.31 12.59
C TRP A 99 -4.90 -4.43 13.81
N ASN A 100 -3.63 -4.33 14.22
CA ASN A 100 -3.23 -3.48 15.33
C ASN A 100 -3.52 -2.01 15.08
N ILE A 101 -3.37 -1.52 13.84
CA ILE A 101 -3.74 -0.14 13.51
C ILE A 101 -5.24 0.06 13.73
N TYR A 102 -6.09 -0.84 13.23
CA TYR A 102 -7.54 -0.71 13.44
C TYR A 102 -7.94 -0.72 14.92
N ARG A 103 -7.37 -1.63 15.71
CA ARG A 103 -7.78 -1.85 17.10
C ARG A 103 -7.11 -0.93 18.12
N LYS A 104 -5.81 -0.70 17.98
CA LYS A 104 -5.00 0.03 18.97
C LYS A 104 -4.84 1.49 18.62
N LYS A 105 -4.65 1.83 17.34
CA LYS A 105 -4.40 3.21 16.89
C LYS A 105 -5.68 3.94 16.55
N LEU A 106 -6.53 3.37 15.69
CA LEU A 106 -7.79 3.98 15.26
C LEU A 106 -8.96 3.70 16.20
N LYS A 107 -8.83 2.73 17.10
CA LYS A 107 -9.86 2.29 18.07
C LYS A 107 -11.22 2.03 17.42
N LEU A 108 -11.21 1.43 16.22
CA LEU A 108 -12.44 1.04 15.53
C LEU A 108 -13.16 -0.05 16.35
N ASN A 109 -14.49 -0.05 16.28
CA ASN A 109 -15.28 -1.15 16.82
C ASN A 109 -14.93 -2.49 16.13
N ILE A 110 -15.26 -3.59 16.79
CA ILE A 110 -14.84 -4.94 16.36
C ILE A 110 -15.36 -5.25 14.96
N LEU A 111 -16.64 -4.98 14.70
CA LEU A 111 -17.30 -5.27 13.43
C LEU A 111 -16.67 -4.50 12.27
N SER A 112 -16.44 -3.20 12.45
CA SER A 112 -15.77 -2.35 11.45
C SER A 112 -14.35 -2.83 11.20
N SER A 113 -13.63 -3.19 12.26
CA SER A 113 -12.26 -3.71 12.15
C SER A 113 -12.21 -4.99 11.33
N ILE A 114 -13.13 -5.93 11.58
CA ILE A 114 -13.24 -7.18 10.82
C ILE A 114 -13.58 -6.86 9.36
N TYR A 115 -14.58 -6.02 9.10
CA TYR A 115 -14.97 -5.64 7.74
C TYR A 115 -13.79 -5.08 6.94
N TYR A 116 -13.07 -4.10 7.48
CA TYR A 116 -11.94 -3.47 6.81
C TYR A 116 -10.75 -4.41 6.68
N TRP A 117 -10.50 -5.26 7.68
CA TRP A 117 -9.42 -6.24 7.64
C TRP A 117 -9.67 -7.34 6.61
N CYS A 118 -10.91 -7.85 6.50
CA CYS A 118 -11.28 -8.81 5.46
C CYS A 118 -11.13 -8.21 4.06
N ASN A 119 -11.56 -6.95 3.85
CA ASN A 119 -11.34 -6.25 2.59
C ASN A 119 -9.84 -6.16 2.25
N TYR A 120 -9.02 -5.70 3.19
CA TYR A 120 -7.57 -5.62 3.03
C TYR A 120 -6.95 -6.97 2.64
N SER A 121 -7.27 -8.03 3.41
CA SER A 121 -6.75 -9.37 3.18
C SER A 121 -7.17 -9.92 1.82
N PHE A 122 -8.42 -9.69 1.40
CA PHE A 122 -8.92 -10.08 0.09
C PHE A 122 -8.15 -9.39 -1.05
N TYR A 123 -7.97 -8.07 -0.99
CA TYR A 123 -7.19 -7.33 -2.01
C TYR A 123 -5.73 -7.78 -2.06
N ALA A 124 -5.10 -8.02 -0.90
CA ALA A 124 -3.74 -8.51 -0.82
C ALA A 124 -3.58 -9.91 -1.45
N PHE A 125 -4.54 -10.80 -1.18
CA PHE A 125 -4.60 -12.13 -1.76
C PHE A 125 -4.80 -12.10 -3.28
N MET A 126 -5.77 -11.32 -3.77
CA MET A 126 -6.01 -11.14 -5.21
C MET A 126 -4.80 -10.58 -5.94
N HIS A 127 -4.12 -9.57 -5.35
CA HIS A 127 -2.88 -9.03 -5.91
C HIS A 127 -1.76 -10.10 -5.95
N MET A 128 -1.64 -10.93 -4.92
CA MET A 128 -0.67 -12.02 -4.90
C MET A 128 -0.93 -13.05 -6.01
N LEU A 129 -2.18 -13.46 -6.22
CA LEU A 129 -2.53 -14.38 -7.31
C LEU A 129 -2.16 -13.77 -8.66
N LYS A 130 -2.56 -12.52 -8.91
CA LYS A 130 -2.26 -11.81 -10.18
C LYS A 130 -0.75 -11.74 -10.46
N MET A 131 0.06 -11.46 -9.43
CA MET A 131 1.52 -11.44 -9.55
C MET A 131 2.10 -12.83 -9.87
N LYS A 132 1.63 -13.89 -9.21
CA LYS A 132 2.07 -15.28 -9.51
C LYS A 132 1.75 -15.67 -10.95
N PHE A 133 0.54 -15.36 -11.44
CA PHE A 133 0.16 -15.64 -12.83
C PHE A 133 1.02 -14.85 -13.84
N HIS A 134 1.31 -13.58 -13.58
CA HIS A 134 2.14 -12.76 -14.48
C HIS A 134 3.59 -13.25 -14.53
N VAL A 135 4.16 -13.63 -13.39
CA VAL A 135 5.51 -14.22 -13.32
C VAL A 135 5.54 -15.56 -14.07
N ASN A 136 4.55 -16.44 -13.86
CA ASN A 136 4.51 -17.75 -14.51
C ASN A 136 4.36 -17.62 -16.04
N LYS A 137 3.51 -16.72 -16.53
CA LYS A 137 3.37 -16.41 -17.97
C LYS A 137 4.66 -15.85 -18.55
N SER A 138 5.37 -14.98 -17.81
CA SER A 138 6.66 -14.46 -18.28
C SER A 138 7.70 -15.58 -18.38
N ASN A 139 7.80 -16.50 -17.41
CA ASN A 139 8.75 -17.61 -17.46
C ASN A 139 8.46 -18.60 -18.60
N LEU A 140 7.19 -18.77 -19.00
CA LEU A 140 6.81 -19.58 -20.17
C LEU A 140 7.24 -18.97 -21.50
N ILE A 141 7.29 -17.64 -21.61
CA ILE A 141 7.67 -16.93 -22.85
C ILE A 141 9.18 -16.95 -23.08
N TYR A 142 10.00 -17.02 -22.02
CA TYR A 142 11.48 -17.09 -22.12
C TYR A 142 12.04 -18.52 -22.10
N LYS A 143 11.17 -19.54 -22.17
CA LYS A 143 11.56 -20.96 -22.28
C LYS A 143 11.46 -21.48 -23.73
N ARG A 144 11.42 -20.58 -24.72
CA ARG A 144 11.57 -20.85 -26.16
C ARG A 144 12.86 -20.23 -26.65
#